data_AF-A0A524D9M4-F1
#
_entry.id   AF-A0A524D9M4-F1
#
_cell.length_a   1.000
_cell.length_b   1.000
_cell.length_c   1.000
_cell.angle_alpha   90.00
_cell.angle_beta   90.00
_cell.angle_gamma   90.00
#
_symmetry.space_group_name_H-M   'P 1'
#
loop_
_entity.id
_entity.type
_entity.pdbx_description
1 polymer ?
#
loop_
_entity_poly.entity_id
_entity_poly.type
_entity_poly.pdbx_seq_one_letter_code
_entity_poly.pdbx_strand_id
1 'polypeptide(L)' 'MEYLKDVLKSAGIEPERLRMEFCSSAEGQKFQEIATDFHEHIKKMGPSPLKESSS' A
#
# COMPACT_ATOMS: atom_id res chain seq x y z
N MET A 1 -13.08 4.43 0.30
CA MET A 1 -11.88 3.71 -0.20
C MET A 1 -12.24 2.37 -0.83
N GLU A 2 -13.50 2.16 -1.21
CA GLU A 2 -13.90 0.85 -1.74
C GLU A 2 -13.65 0.82 -3.25
N TYR A 3 -14.06 1.87 -3.97
CA TYR A 3 -13.85 1.98 -5.42
C TYR A 3 -12.40 1.75 -5.87
N LEU A 4 -11.40 2.38 -5.24
CA LEU A 4 -10.00 2.14 -5.63
C LEU A 4 -9.56 0.69 -5.36
N LYS A 5 -10.03 0.08 -4.27
CA LYS A 5 -9.72 -1.32 -3.97
C LYS A 5 -10.35 -2.26 -4.99
N ASP A 6 -11.57 -1.96 -5.44
CA ASP A 6 -12.23 -2.70 -6.52
C ASP A 6 -11.51 -2.55 -7.87
N VAL A 7 -11.01 -1.36 -8.18
CA VAL A 7 -10.18 -1.11 -9.37
C VAL A 7 -8.88 -1.91 -9.30
N LEU A 8 -8.19 -1.91 -8.15
CA LEU A 8 -6.97 -2.69 -7.96
C LEU A 8 -7.23 -4.19 -8.13
N LYS A 9 -8.30 -4.69 -7.51
CA LYS A 9 -8.71 -6.09 -7.64
C LYS A 9 -9.00 -6.46 -9.09
N SER A 10 -9.68 -5.58 -9.83
CA SER A 10 -9.98 -5.77 -11.26
C SER A 10 -8.72 -5.74 -12.14
N ALA A 11 -7.68 -5.00 -11.72
CA ALA A 11 -6.37 -4.97 -12.37
C ALA A 11 -5.45 -6.13 -11.96
N GLY A 12 -5.92 -7.08 -11.13
CA GLY A 12 -5.11 -8.21 -10.65
C GLY A 12 -4.10 -7.84 -9.57
N ILE A 13 -4.27 -6.71 -8.90
CA ILE A 13 -3.41 -6.22 -7.82
C ILE A 13 -4.11 -6.46 -6.48
N GLU A 14 -3.36 -6.94 -5.48
CA GLU A 14 -3.89 -7.15 -4.14
C GLU A 14 -4.31 -5.80 -3.53
N PRO A 15 -5.57 -5.63 -3.10
CA PRO A 15 -6.08 -4.36 -2.57
C PRO A 15 -5.42 -3.94 -1.25
N GLU A 16 -4.76 -4.86 -0.56
CA GLU A 16 -3.94 -4.63 0.64
C GLU A 16 -2.67 -3.82 0.34
N ARG A 17 -2.26 -3.74 -0.92
CA ARG A 17 -1.17 -2.84 -1.38
C ARG A 17 -1.57 -1.37 -1.36
N LEU A 18 -2.82 -1.03 -0.99
CA LEU A 18 -3.30 0.33 -0.80
C LEU A 18 -3.82 0.54 0.63
N ARG A 19 -3.15 1.43 1.36
CA ARG A 19 -3.58 1.89 2.69
C ARG A 19 -3.69 3.42 2.69
N MET A 20 -4.75 3.93 3.32
CA MET A 20 -4.96 5.37 3.50
C MET A 20 -5.05 5.65 4.99
N GLU A 21 -4.16 6.50 5.47
CA GLU A 21 -4.07 6.91 6.87
C GLU A 21 -4.02 8.44 6.94
N PHE A 22 -4.55 9.00 8.01
CA PHE A 22 -4.52 10.44 8.26
C PHE A 22 -3.41 10.78 9.26
N CYS A 23 -2.51 11.66 8.84
CA CYS A 23 -1.43 12.18 9.66
C CYS A 23 -1.29 13.68 9.40
N SER A 24 -1.33 14.49 10.46
CA SER A 24 -1.06 15.93 10.38
C SER A 24 0.44 16.20 10.34
N SER A 25 0.82 17.42 9.97
CA SER A 25 2.23 17.85 9.89
C SER A 25 2.96 17.84 11.24
N ALA A 26 2.24 17.84 12.37
CA ALA A 26 2.81 17.77 13.71
C ALA A 26 3.04 16.33 14.21
N GLU A 27 2.41 15.34 13.57
CA GLU A 27 2.43 13.93 13.99
C GLU A 27 3.57 13.14 13.33
N GLY A 28 4.78 13.69 13.31
CA GLY A 28 5.93 13.06 12.62
C GLY A 28 6.24 11.63 13.08
N GLN A 29 6.12 11.36 14.39
CA GLN A 29 6.34 10.01 14.93
C GLN A 29 5.30 9.01 14.40
N LYS A 30 4.03 9.40 14.37
CA LYS A 30 2.93 8.57 13.84
C LYS A 30 3.15 8.27 12.35
N PHE A 31 3.60 9.24 11.57
CA PHE A 31 3.97 9.01 10.17
C PHE A 31 5.07 7.95 10.05
N GLN A 32 6.12 8.06 10.86
CA GLN A 32 7.22 7.08 10.86
C GLN A 32 6.70 5.67 11.19
N GLU A 33 5.87 5.53 12.23
CA GLU A 33 5.29 4.24 12.64
C GLU A 33 4.42 3.63 11.52
N ILE A 34 3.53 4.43 10.92
CA ILE A 34 2.67 3.99 9.81
C ILE A 34 3.51 3.57 8.60
N ALA A 35 4.52 4.36 8.23
CA ALA A 35 5.36 4.08 7.06
C ALA A 35 6.20 2.82 7.27
N THR A 36 6.75 2.61 8.47
CA THR A 36 7.51 1.40 8.80
C THR A 36 6.63 0.16 8.82
N ASP A 37 5.46 0.21 9.44
CA ASP A 37 4.51 -0.92 9.46
C ASP A 37 4.06 -1.28 8.03
N PHE A 38 3.70 -0.28 7.23
CA PHE A 38 3.26 -0.51 5.87
C PHE A 38 4.40 -1.04 4.98
N HIS A 39 5.64 -0.58 5.17
CA HIS A 39 6.80 -1.14 4.48
C HIS A 39 6.97 -2.63 4.75
N GLU A 40 6.92 -3.03 6.02
CA GLU A 40 7.04 -4.43 6.42
C GLU A 40 5.88 -5.29 5.89
N HIS A 41 4.66 -4.74 5.85
CA HIS A 41 3.51 -5.39 5.24
C HIS A 41 3.72 -5.64 3.74
N ILE A 42 4.10 -4.62 2.95
CA ILE A 42 4.38 -4.77 1.52
C ILE A 42 5.53 -5.75 1.27
N LYS A 43 6.58 -5.69 2.08
CA LYS A 43 7.75 -6.57 1.97
C LYS A 43 7.39 -8.04 2.16
N LYS A 44 6.48 -8.36 3.09
CA LYS A 44 5.97 -9.72 3.31
C LYS A 44 5.11 -10.24 2.16
N MET A 45 4.37 -9.36 1.47
CA MET A 45 3.60 -9.72 0.27
C MET A 45 4.48 -9.95 -0.97
N GLY A 46 5.75 -9.55 -0.92
CA GLY A 46 6.66 -9.73 -2.05
C GLY A 46 6.44 -8.71 -3.19
N PRO A 47 7.12 -8.93 -4.34
CA PRO A 47 7.13 -7.99 -5.45
C PRO A 47 5.72 -7.76 -6.01
N SER A 48 5.49 -6.57 -6.58
CA SER A 48 4.21 -6.25 -7.23
C SER A 48 4.03 -7.08 -8.51
N PRO A 49 2.81 -7.60 -8.77
CA PRO A 49 2.50 -8.34 -10.00
C PRO A 49 2.71 -7.49 -11.27
N LEU A 50 2.71 -6.16 -11.16
CA LEU A 50 2.96 -5.25 -12.29
C LEU A 50 4.42 -5.25 -12.77
N LYS A 51 5.36 -5.72 -11.94
CA LYS A 51 6.78 -5.75 -12.29
C LYS A 51 7.11 -6.82 -13.34
N GLU A 52 6.27 -7.85 -13.46
CA GLU A 52 6.46 -8.92 -14.44
C GLU A 52 6.04 -8.51 -15.86
N SER A 53 5.16 -7.51 -16.02
CA SER A 53 4.68 -7.04 -17.33
C SER A 53 5.61 -6.05 -18.05
N SER A 54 6.79 -5.76 -17.49
CA SER A 54 7.78 -4.82 -18.07
C SER A 54 8.94 -5.53 -18.82
N SER A 55 8.70 -6.71 -19.39
CA SER A 55 9.63 -7.41 -20.29
C SER A 55 9.00 -7.73 -21.64
#